data_AF-A0A2N5J7U2-F1
#
_entry.id   AF-A0A2N5J7U2-F1
#
_cell.length_a   1.000
_cell.length_b   1.000
_cell.length_c   1.000
_cell.angle_alpha   90.00
_cell.angle_beta   90.00
_cell.angle_gamma   90.00
#
_symmetry.space_group_name_H-M   'P 1'
#
loop_
_entity.id
_entity.type
_entity.pdbx_description
1 polymer ?
#
loop_
_entity_poly.entity_id
_entity_poly.type
_entity_poly.pdbx_seq_one_letter_code
_entity_poly.pdbx_strand_id
1 'polypeptide(L)' 'GEGVVETLKKYPKSPAVLMQNHGPFTIGKDAEGAVKAAAMTEEVAHTMWAARQLGEIIEIDQADIDKLNDRYTNVYGQH' A
#
# COMPACT_ATOMS: atom_id res chain seq x y z
N GLY A 1 14.18 -12.67 2.25
CA GLY A 1 13.02 -13.28 2.92
C GLY A 1 12.74 -12.59 4.24
N GLU A 2 13.64 -12.74 5.21
CA GLU A 2 13.50 -12.20 6.57
C GLU A 2 13.11 -10.71 6.64
N GLY A 3 13.81 -9.83 5.91
CA GLY A 3 13.47 -8.40 5.88
C GLY A 3 12.06 -8.06 5.37
N VAL A 4 11.48 -8.89 4.48
CA VAL A 4 10.08 -8.73 4.06
C VAL A 4 9.15 -9.04 5.22
N VAL A 5 9.38 -10.14 5.93
CA VAL A 5 8.58 -10.55 7.08
C VAL A 5 8.68 -9.52 8.21
N GLU A 6 9.87 -9.02 8.51
CA GLU A 6 10.07 -7.97 9.52
C GLU A 6 9.33 -6.68 9.15
N THR A 7 9.40 -6.27 7.88
CA THR A 7 8.70 -5.06 7.40
C THR A 7 7.19 -5.21 7.53
N LEU A 8 6.62 -6.35 7.14
CA LEU A 8 5.19 -6.62 7.28
C LEU A 8 4.74 -6.69 8.74
N LYS A 9 5.59 -7.22 9.65
CA LYS A 9 5.32 -7.19 11.10
C LYS A 9 5.33 -5.77 11.67
N LYS A 10 6.24 -4.92 11.20
CA LYS A 10 6.32 -3.51 11.61
C LYS A 10 5.15 -2.67 11.09
N TYR A 11 4.64 -2.99 9.90
CA TYR A 11 3.55 -2.27 9.24
C TYR A 11 2.37 -3.23 8.91
N PRO A 12 1.62 -3.69 9.92
CA PRO A 12 0.62 -4.75 9.74
C PRO A 12 -0.59 -4.35 8.88
N LYS A 13 -0.79 -3.05 8.65
CA LYS A 13 -1.85 -2.53 7.77
C LYS A 13 -1.43 -2.47 6.29
N SER A 14 -0.16 -2.72 5.97
CA SER A 14 0.39 -2.59 4.62
C SER A 14 0.63 -3.97 3.99
N PRO A 15 -0.11 -4.36 2.93
CA PRO A 15 0.03 -5.67 2.31
C PRO A 15 1.18 -5.75 1.29
N ALA A 16 2.07 -4.76 1.24
CA ALA A 16 3.13 -4.66 0.24
C ALA A 16 4.44 -4.13 0.83
N VAL A 17 5.56 -4.64 0.32
CA VAL A 17 6.92 -4.17 0.62
C VAL A 17 7.61 -3.82 -0.69
N LEU A 18 8.09 -2.58 -0.82
CA LEU A 18 8.95 -2.18 -1.93
C LEU A 18 10.39 -2.61 -1.63
N MET A 19 10.92 -3.49 -2.47
CA MET A 19 12.28 -3.99 -2.34
C MET A 19 13.21 -3.23 -3.28
N GLN A 20 14.25 -2.60 -2.71
CA GLN A 20 15.24 -1.83 -3.47
C GLN A 20 15.86 -2.68 -4.59
N ASN A 21 15.94 -2.11 -5.79
CA ASN A 21 16.47 -2.77 -7.00
C ASN A 21 15.77 -4.08 -7.39
N HIS A 22 14.52 -4.27 -6.96
CA HIS A 22 13.75 -5.47 -7.26
C HIS A 22 12.33 -5.12 -7.71
N GLY A 23 11.47 -4.66 -6.80
CA GLY A 23 10.06 -4.42 -7.06
C GLY A 23 9.19 -4.71 -5.83
N PRO A 24 7.85 -4.72 -5.99
CA PRO A 24 6.95 -5.01 -4.88
C PRO A 24 6.94 -6.50 -4.54
N PHE A 25 6.88 -6.80 -3.25
CA PHE A 25 6.44 -8.09 -2.71
C PHE A 25 5.11 -7.87 -2.00
N THR A 26 4.05 -8.57 -2.42
CA THR A 26 2.70 -8.39 -1.86
C THR A 26 2.12 -9.65 -1.25
N ILE A 27 1.22 -9.46 -0.28
CA ILE A 27 0.46 -10.52 0.39
C ILE A 27 -1.04 -10.23 0.30
N GLY A 28 -1.85 -11.27 0.44
CA GLY A 28 -3.31 -11.18 0.48
C GLY A 28 -3.92 -12.39 1.18
N LYS A 29 -5.21 -12.29 1.52
CA LYS A 29 -5.97 -13.43 2.11
C LYS A 29 -6.04 -14.64 1.17
N ASP A 30 -5.97 -14.37 -0.13
CA ASP A 30 -6.00 -15.31 -1.25
C ASP A 30 -5.15 -14.74 -2.40
N ALA A 31 -5.04 -15.52 -3.48
CA ALA A 31 -4.25 -15.13 -4.65
C ALA A 31 -4.77 -13.85 -5.31
N GLU A 32 -6.09 -13.69 -5.43
CA GLU A 32 -6.71 -12.49 -6.00
C GLU A 32 -6.38 -11.25 -5.16
N GLY A 33 -6.47 -11.34 -3.82
CA GLY A 33 -6.11 -10.27 -2.91
C GLY A 33 -4.63 -9.88 -3.01
N ALA A 34 -3.72 -10.83 -3.17
CA ALA A 34 -2.29 -10.56 -3.34
C ALA A 34 -2.00 -9.83 -4.66
N VAL A 35 -2.68 -10.23 -5.75
CA VAL A 35 -2.58 -9.56 -7.06
C VAL A 35 -3.20 -8.16 -7.01
N LYS A 36 -4.35 -8.00 -6.36
CA LYS A 36 -4.96 -6.67 -6.14
C LYS A 36 -4.01 -5.74 -5.39
N ALA A 37 -3.35 -6.23 -4.34
CA ALA A 37 -2.35 -5.45 -3.61
C ALA A 37 -1.17 -5.04 -4.50
N ALA A 38 -0.69 -5.94 -5.38
CA ALA A 38 0.36 -5.62 -6.33
C ALA A 38 -0.06 -4.53 -7.33
N ALA A 39 -1.25 -4.67 -7.93
CA ALA A 39 -1.77 -3.70 -8.90
C ALA A 39 -1.95 -2.31 -8.28
N MET A 40 -2.57 -2.23 -7.09
CA MET A 40 -2.73 -0.94 -6.39
C MET A 40 -1.38 -0.33 -5.99
N THR A 41 -0.41 -1.15 -5.59
CA THR A 41 0.93 -0.66 -5.24
C THR A 41 1.63 -0.05 -6.45
N GLU A 42 1.52 -0.67 -7.62
CA GLU A 42 2.08 -0.14 -8.86
C GLU A 42 1.42 1.18 -9.30
N GLU A 43 0.09 1.25 -9.26
CA GLU A 43 -0.65 2.48 -9.60
C GLU A 43 -0.27 3.66 -8.69
N VAL A 44 -0.14 3.40 -7.39
CA VAL A 44 0.31 4.41 -6.41
C VAL A 44 1.77 4.78 -6.65
N ALA A 45 2.65 3.81 -6.92
CA ALA A 45 4.06 4.07 -7.21
C ALA A 45 4.23 4.93 -8.46
N HIS A 46 3.46 4.67 -9.52
CA HIS A 46 3.46 5.47 -10.75
C HIS A 46 3.00 6.91 -10.48
N THR A 47 1.89 7.07 -9.73
CA THR A 47 1.37 8.38 -9.31
C THR A 47 2.41 9.15 -8.50
N MET A 48 3.05 8.49 -7.52
CA MET A 48 4.07 9.11 -6.68
C MET A 48 5.34 9.47 -7.45
N TRP A 49 5.75 8.62 -8.40
CA TRP A 49 6.89 8.91 -9.28
C TRP A 49 6.63 10.17 -10.13
N ALA A 50 5.43 10.29 -10.70
CA ALA A 50 5.01 11.45 -11.48
C ALA A 50 4.90 12.71 -10.59
N ALA A 51 4.25 12.62 -9.43
CA ALA A 51 4.09 13.73 -8.49
C ALA A 51 5.45 14.29 -8.02
N ARG A 52 6.44 13.42 -7.78
CA ARG A 52 7.81 13.84 -7.42
C ARG A 52 8.52 14.62 -8.52
N GLN A 53 8.12 14.47 -9.79
CA GLN A 53 8.64 15.31 -10.87
C GLN A 53 8.08 16.74 -10.83
N LEU A 54 6.93 16.94 -10.17
CA LEU A 54 6.25 18.24 -10.09
C LEU A 54 6.68 19.06 -8.87
N GLY A 55 7.38 18.46 -7.89
CA GLY A 55 7.89 19.15 -6.72
C GLY A 55 7.82 18.32 -5.44
N GLU A 56 7.79 19.02 -4.31
CA GLU A 56 7.65 18.39 -2.99
C GLU A 56 6.27 17.75 -2.82
N ILE A 57 6.24 16.56 -2.23
CA ILE A 57 4.99 15.84 -1.97
C ILE A 57 4.32 16.43 -0.74
N ILE A 58 3.04 16.76 -0.89
CA ILE A 58 2.18 17.14 0.22
C ILE A 58 1.62 15.86 0.83
N GLU A 59 2.01 15.57 2.07
CA GLU A 59 1.52 14.39 2.79
C GLU A 59 0.06 14.55 3.21
N ILE A 60 -0.67 13.44 3.24
CA ILE A 60 -2.01 13.38 3.81
C ILE A 60 -1.87 13.16 5.31
N ASP A 61 -2.64 13.90 6.11
CA ASP A 61 -2.65 13.74 7.56
C ASP A 61 -2.96 12.29 7.96
N GLN A 62 -2.19 11.75 8.91
CA GLN A 62 -2.31 10.35 9.35
C GLN A 62 -3.73 10.03 9.87
N ALA A 63 -4.39 10.99 10.52
CA ALA A 63 -5.76 10.83 11.00
C ALA A 63 -6.77 10.65 9.85
N ASP A 64 -6.56 11.33 8.72
CA ASP A 64 -7.39 11.17 7.54
C ASP A 64 -7.13 9.83 6.85
N ILE A 65 -5.87 9.39 6.78
CA ILE A 65 -5.50 8.06 6.28
C ILE A 65 -6.20 6.96 7.09
N ASP A 66 -6.12 7.03 8.42
CA ASP A 66 -6.74 6.02 9.29
C ASP A 66 -8.27 6.02 9.16
N LYS A 67 -8.91 7.18 9.09
CA LYS A 67 -10.36 7.32 8.89
C LYS A 67 -10.83 6.75 7.54
N LEU A 68 -10.08 7.03 6.47
CA LEU A 68 -10.42 6.52 5.13
C LEU A 68 -10.20 5.01 5.04
N ASN A 69 -9.13 4.49 5.64
CA ASN A 69 -8.84 3.06 5.69
C ASN A 69 -9.93 2.29 6.45
N ASP A 70 -10.36 2.79 7.61
CA ASP A 70 -11.46 2.20 8.39
C ASP A 70 -12.75 2.13 7.57
N ARG A 71 -13.14 3.24 6.92
CA ARG A 71 -14.33 3.28 6.06
C ARG A 71 -14.23 2.31 4.88
N TYR A 72 -13.08 2.24 4.21
CA TYR A 72 -12.89 1.32 3.08
C TYR A 72 -13.01 -0.15 3.52
N THR A 73 -12.48 -0.47 4.69
CA THR A 73 -12.41 -1.85 5.20
C THR A 73 -13.73 -2.33 5.78
N ASN A 74 -14.43 -1.45 6.51
CA ASN A 74 -15.58 -1.83 7.34
C ASN A 74 -16.94 -1.38 6.78
N VAL A 75 -16.97 -0.40 5.87
CA VAL A 75 -18.23 0.21 5.39
C VAL A 75 -18.46 -0.04 3.90
N TYR A 76 -17.41 0.04 3.08
CA TYR A 76 -17.55 -0.04 1.63
C TYR A 76 -17.86 -1.48 1.16
N GLY A 77 -18.91 -1.67 0.36
CA GLY A 77 -19.31 -3.00 -0.17
C GLY A 77 -20.21 -3.84 0.73
N GLN A 78 -20.76 -3.27 1.81
CA GLN A 78 -21.74 -3.91 2.71
C GLN A 78 -23.22 -3.73 2.25
N HIS A 79 -23.44 -3.34 0.99
CA HIS A 79 -24.75 -3.22 0.35
C HIS A 79 -24.75 -3.92 -1.00
#